data_AF-A0A1F9P0H7-F1
#
_entry.id   AF-A0A1F9P0H7-F1
#
_cell.length_a   1.000
_cell.length_b   1.000
_cell.length_c   1.000
_cell.angle_alpha   90.00
_cell.angle_beta   90.00
_cell.angle_gamma   90.00
#
_symmetry.space_group_name_H-M   'P 1'
#
loop_
_entity.id
_entity.type
_entity.pdbx_description
1 polymer ?
#
loop_
_entity_poly.entity_id
_entity_poly.type
_entity_poly.pdbx_seq_one_letter_code
_entity_poly.pdbx_strand_id
1 'polypeptide(L)'
;MATFRDLRKTVRENLDDPRLAVIFFENENSSTHHFTNVLNLGVQGVLIESDKSFESGTKPKIMMKNSELNQWDTFFCRVAWAQITESEKQYKTGLEFLFPVENGAEPETGAKGEIAPQDIEFLLNTRLVKTQSKDKLCSLLNCMSRKVINAGTPFISPKNHLNGLYIIQKGQCMVQLKDENGFCQSAGQKREGDVIGDMAFLSAKPFISDAVSESEMVVWELPATKFDSACRLQPGLIQFLTGLLTIRLSDPADSEVKSAGRYLIIHPIGEGRTGFVYKGRHELLNAPVAIKMIKHHQSGEKEDFNSFKKRISRISGLNHPNITRIHMVEEKYRTIFIIMEYIDGESLESLFEKKIPFPFDTVLFFLAQICSALAYAHDQKLIHKQLTPSNIFISKGSHVMVSDFGVAAPIPKEGSLEDENSHYIAPEQIKGGKTDLRSDIYSLGIIAYELLTGRAPFSRENHHSGGMSMNTFGSTDISFLRTPDLPECLKKFILKACAILPGQRYGSVYEIIEELSSESDIFKEALNLRNDMEQEVCALLISYKKNQQSSLFRLLDDFSRKAVDLGIEVNITGKIQIH
;
A
#
# COMPACT_ATOMS: atom_id res chain seq x y z
N MET A 1 -31.80 55.84 3.07
CA MET A 1 -32.17 54.59 3.78
C MET A 1 -32.65 53.59 2.73
N ALA A 2 -31.76 52.70 2.30
CA ALA A 2 -32.14 51.52 1.53
C ALA A 2 -32.43 50.38 2.52
N THR A 3 -33.55 49.70 2.33
CA THR A 3 -34.06 48.65 3.22
C THR A 3 -33.14 47.42 3.28
N PHE A 4 -33.07 46.81 4.47
CA PHE A 4 -32.26 45.65 4.90
C PHE A 4 -32.23 44.40 3.99
N ARG A 5 -33.01 44.35 2.89
CA ARG A 5 -33.09 43.25 1.93
C ARG A 5 -32.14 43.38 0.73
N ASP A 6 -31.61 44.57 0.44
CA ASP A 6 -30.90 44.84 -0.82
C ASP A 6 -29.36 44.64 -0.77
N LEU A 7 -28.80 44.29 0.40
CA LEU A 7 -27.36 44.02 0.58
C LEU A 7 -26.95 42.55 0.37
N ARG A 8 -27.85 41.69 -0.14
CA ARG A 8 -27.51 40.29 -0.51
C ARG A 8 -26.63 40.17 -1.77
N LYS A 9 -26.28 41.29 -2.41
CA LYS A 9 -25.43 41.38 -3.61
C LYS A 9 -24.17 42.21 -3.33
N THR A 10 -23.26 41.66 -2.54
CA THR A 10 -21.87 42.10 -2.47
C THR A 10 -21.00 40.86 -2.39
N VAL A 11 -19.86 40.91 -3.09
CA VAL A 11 -18.94 39.82 -3.46
C VAL A 11 -19.00 38.62 -2.49
N ARG A 12 -19.67 37.55 -2.93
CA ARG A 12 -19.52 36.23 -2.33
C ARG A 12 -18.36 35.57 -3.06
N GLU A 13 -17.25 35.32 -2.38
CA GLU A 13 -16.35 34.29 -2.86
C GLU A 13 -17.04 32.94 -2.60
N ASN A 14 -17.58 32.33 -3.66
CA ASN A 14 -17.68 30.89 -3.65
C ASN A 14 -16.24 30.40 -3.67
N LEU A 15 -15.82 29.79 -2.56
CA LEU A 15 -14.50 29.20 -2.50
C LEU A 15 -14.52 27.96 -3.39
N ASP A 16 -13.64 27.93 -4.39
CA ASP A 16 -13.45 26.74 -5.25
C ASP A 16 -12.95 25.53 -4.43
N ASP A 17 -12.39 25.76 -3.23
CA ASP A 17 -11.93 24.74 -2.27
C ASP A 17 -12.34 25.13 -0.82
N PRO A 18 -13.05 24.27 -0.05
CA PRO A 18 -13.45 24.58 1.31
C PRO A 18 -12.26 24.90 2.23
N ARG A 19 -12.37 25.98 3.02
CA ARG A 19 -11.30 26.37 3.97
C ARG A 19 -11.53 25.76 5.35
N LEU A 20 -10.47 25.25 5.99
CA LEU A 20 -10.55 24.76 7.37
C LEU A 20 -10.82 25.92 8.34
N ALA A 21 -11.79 25.72 9.24
CA ALA A 21 -12.01 26.59 10.40
C ALA A 21 -12.24 25.78 11.67
N VAL A 22 -12.09 26.45 12.81
CA VAL A 22 -12.34 25.88 14.13
C VAL A 22 -13.37 26.72 14.85
N ILE A 23 -14.45 26.09 15.29
CA ILE A 23 -15.50 26.73 16.07
C ILE A 23 -15.28 26.39 17.54
N PHE A 24 -15.34 27.39 18.40
CA PHE A 24 -15.23 27.26 19.85
C PHE A 24 -16.57 27.60 20.51
N PHE A 25 -16.98 26.76 21.44
CA PHE A 25 -18.12 26.97 22.33
C PHE A 25 -17.63 27.08 23.76
N GLU A 26 -17.94 28.21 24.39
CA GLU A 26 -17.67 28.46 25.81
C GLU A 26 -18.87 28.02 26.65
N ASN A 27 -18.64 27.09 27.56
CA ASN A 27 -19.56 26.78 28.66
C ASN A 27 -18.94 27.26 29.98
N GLU A 28 -19.76 27.45 31.02
CA GLU A 28 -19.36 27.98 32.35
C GLU A 28 -18.11 27.33 32.97
N ASN A 29 -17.77 26.09 32.58
CA ASN A 29 -16.63 25.33 33.11
C ASN A 29 -15.69 24.72 32.04
N SER A 30 -15.93 24.91 30.73
CA SER A 30 -15.09 24.29 29.69
C SER A 30 -15.23 24.95 28.31
N SER A 31 -14.12 25.10 27.59
CA SER A 31 -14.08 25.45 26.16
C SER A 31 -14.05 24.16 25.33
N THR A 32 -15.00 24.01 24.39
CA THR A 32 -15.01 22.88 23.44
C THR A 32 -14.82 23.40 22.03
N HIS A 33 -14.10 22.67 21.20
CA HIS A 33 -13.82 23.05 19.82
C HIS A 33 -14.37 22.02 18.83
N HIS A 34 -14.59 22.46 17.59
CA HIS A 34 -15.03 21.62 16.49
C HIS A 34 -14.46 22.13 15.17
N PHE A 35 -13.75 21.28 14.43
CA PHE A 35 -13.25 21.58 13.08
C PHE A 35 -14.39 21.51 12.07
N THR A 36 -14.45 22.49 11.17
CA THR A 36 -15.52 22.66 10.17
C THR A 36 -14.96 23.15 8.84
N ASN A 37 -15.67 22.86 7.76
CA ASN A 37 -15.36 23.40 6.43
C ASN A 37 -16.09 24.73 6.23
N VAL A 38 -15.38 25.77 5.84
CA VAL A 38 -15.96 27.05 5.37
C VAL A 38 -16.27 26.92 3.90
N LEU A 39 -17.55 26.99 3.56
CA LEU A 39 -18.05 26.90 2.18
C LEU A 39 -18.15 28.26 1.51
N ASN A 40 -18.50 29.30 2.28
CA ASN A 40 -18.67 30.65 1.76
C ASN A 40 -18.38 31.68 2.85
N LEU A 41 -17.65 32.74 2.51
CA LEU A 41 -17.34 33.84 3.39
C LEU A 41 -17.93 35.13 2.81
N GLY A 42 -18.71 35.86 3.62
CA GLY A 42 -19.27 37.14 3.26
C GLY A 42 -19.03 38.19 4.35
N VAL A 43 -19.33 39.46 4.03
CA VAL A 43 -19.07 40.60 4.92
C VAL A 43 -19.79 40.47 6.28
N GLN A 44 -20.97 39.84 6.31
CA GLN A 44 -21.83 39.75 7.49
C GLN A 44 -21.81 38.38 8.17
N GLY A 45 -21.08 37.40 7.63
CA GLY A 45 -21.12 36.06 8.17
C GLY A 45 -20.43 35.02 7.30
N VAL A 46 -20.49 33.78 7.76
CA VAL A 46 -19.85 32.63 7.14
C VAL A 46 -20.82 31.45 7.06
N LEU A 47 -20.78 30.76 5.93
CA LEU A 47 -21.46 29.48 5.75
C LEU A 47 -20.46 28.36 5.97
N ILE A 48 -20.78 27.47 6.89
CA ILE A 48 -19.95 26.33 7.24
C ILE A 48 -20.67 25.00 7.03
N GLU A 49 -19.89 23.95 6.95
CA GLU A 49 -20.33 22.56 6.86
C GLU A 49 -19.63 21.70 7.92
N SER A 50 -20.42 20.91 8.63
CA SER A 50 -20.00 20.16 9.80
C SER A 50 -20.73 18.82 9.88
N ASP A 51 -20.11 17.83 10.51
CA ASP A 51 -20.74 16.55 10.89
C ASP A 51 -21.63 16.67 12.14
N LYS A 52 -21.65 17.84 12.78
CA LYS A 52 -22.44 18.16 13.96
C LYS A 52 -23.33 19.38 13.73
N SER A 53 -24.57 19.33 14.22
CA SER A 53 -25.49 20.47 14.26
C SER A 53 -25.14 21.44 15.38
N PHE A 54 -25.37 22.73 15.14
CA PHE A 54 -25.21 23.79 16.13
C PHE A 54 -26.55 24.46 16.42
N GLU A 55 -26.85 24.70 17.69
CA GLU A 55 -28.14 25.27 18.10
C GLU A 55 -28.25 26.75 17.70
N SER A 56 -29.37 27.11 17.08
CA SER A 56 -29.65 28.51 16.71
C SER A 56 -29.69 29.41 17.95
N GLY A 57 -29.11 30.60 17.83
CA GLY A 57 -29.01 31.58 18.92
C GLY A 57 -27.76 31.43 19.79
N THR A 58 -27.02 30.32 19.71
CA THR A 58 -25.73 30.18 20.39
C THR A 58 -24.70 31.15 19.81
N LYS A 59 -23.71 31.53 20.63
CA LYS A 59 -22.70 32.55 20.29
C LYS A 59 -21.29 31.98 20.26
N PRO A 60 -20.94 31.16 19.25
CA PRO A 60 -19.59 30.61 19.16
C PRO A 60 -18.57 31.65 18.72
N LYS A 61 -17.30 31.37 19.00
CA LYS A 61 -16.16 31.98 18.30
C LYS A 61 -15.77 31.09 17.14
N ILE A 62 -15.39 31.66 15.99
CA ILE A 62 -14.83 30.89 14.87
C ILE A 62 -13.46 31.45 14.52
N MET A 63 -12.49 30.56 14.36
CA MET A 63 -11.14 30.89 13.93
C MET A 63 -10.90 30.32 12.54
N MET A 64 -10.46 31.16 11.60
CA MET A 64 -10.24 30.78 10.21
C MET A 64 -9.00 31.46 9.64
N LYS A 65 -8.34 30.79 8.69
CA LYS A 65 -7.14 31.33 8.07
C LYS A 65 -7.47 32.35 6.99
N ASN A 66 -6.91 33.54 7.12
CA ASN A 66 -6.92 34.59 6.12
C ASN A 66 -5.90 34.24 5.02
N SER A 67 -6.39 34.00 3.81
CA SER A 67 -5.54 33.58 2.69
C SER A 67 -4.62 34.67 2.17
N GLU A 68 -4.98 35.95 2.30
CA GLU A 68 -4.17 37.08 1.82
C GLU A 68 -3.03 37.41 2.78
N LEU A 69 -3.35 37.41 4.08
CA LEU A 69 -2.40 37.78 5.13
C LEU A 69 -1.66 36.58 5.72
N ASN A 70 -2.05 35.35 5.35
CA ASN A 70 -1.51 34.10 5.88
C ASN A 70 -1.56 34.02 7.42
N GLN A 71 -2.56 34.65 8.04
CA GLN A 71 -2.76 34.71 9.49
C GLN A 71 -4.10 34.07 9.89
N TRP A 72 -4.25 33.69 11.15
CA TRP A 72 -5.52 33.17 11.67
C TRP A 72 -6.31 34.28 12.35
N ASP A 73 -7.51 34.55 11.84
CA ASP A 73 -8.42 35.56 12.36
C ASP A 73 -9.52 34.88 13.19
N THR A 74 -9.93 35.51 14.30
CA THR A 74 -11.02 35.02 15.16
C THR A 74 -12.21 35.97 15.13
N PHE A 75 -13.40 35.41 14.92
CA PHE A 75 -14.66 36.14 14.80
C PHE A 75 -15.67 35.66 15.84
N PHE A 76 -16.32 36.60 16.52
CA PHE A 76 -17.47 36.29 17.37
C PHE A 76 -18.72 36.19 16.51
N CYS A 77 -19.42 35.06 16.62
CA CYS A 77 -20.56 34.74 15.77
C CYS A 77 -21.82 34.53 16.59
N ARG A 78 -22.97 34.58 15.89
CA ARG A 78 -24.24 33.98 16.33
C ARG A 78 -24.66 32.93 15.31
N VAL A 79 -25.05 31.75 15.78
CA VAL A 79 -25.67 30.73 14.92
C VAL A 79 -27.05 31.24 14.49
N ALA A 80 -27.20 31.62 13.23
CA ALA A 80 -28.46 32.11 12.69
C ALA A 80 -29.41 30.94 12.40
N TRP A 81 -28.90 29.91 11.73
CA TRP A 81 -29.66 28.71 11.37
C TRP A 81 -28.71 27.53 11.15
N ALA A 82 -29.23 26.32 11.32
CA ALA A 82 -28.56 25.07 10.97
C ALA A 82 -29.56 24.18 10.23
N GLN A 83 -29.13 23.57 9.12
CA GLN A 83 -29.97 22.71 8.30
C GLN A 83 -29.21 21.43 7.92
N ILE A 84 -29.89 20.28 7.97
CA ILE A 84 -29.34 19.01 7.52
C ILE A 84 -29.44 18.89 6.00
N THR A 85 -28.40 18.33 5.39
CA THR A 85 -28.38 18.00 3.97
C THR A 85 -28.68 16.50 3.82
N GLU A 86 -29.79 16.16 3.16
CA GLU A 86 -30.33 14.78 3.10
C GLU A 86 -29.38 13.77 2.43
N SER A 87 -28.42 14.22 1.62
CA SER A 87 -27.53 13.35 0.85
C SER A 87 -26.37 12.74 1.66
N GLU A 88 -25.89 13.39 2.74
CA GLU A 88 -24.63 12.99 3.41
C GLU A 88 -24.62 13.07 4.95
N LYS A 89 -25.75 13.35 5.62
CA LYS A 89 -25.81 13.61 7.08
C LYS A 89 -24.87 14.73 7.56
N GLN A 90 -24.55 15.67 6.69
CA GLN A 90 -23.80 16.88 7.04
C GLN A 90 -24.74 18.06 7.28
N TYR A 91 -24.35 18.93 8.21
CA TYR A 91 -25.08 20.12 8.60
C TYR A 91 -24.45 21.36 7.98
N LYS A 92 -25.25 22.11 7.25
CA LYS A 92 -24.90 23.47 6.83
C LYS A 92 -25.38 24.44 7.89
N THR A 93 -24.46 25.29 8.36
CA THR A 93 -24.75 26.25 9.42
C THR A 93 -24.38 27.65 8.96
N GLY A 94 -25.33 28.58 9.07
CA GLY A 94 -25.09 30.00 8.85
C GLY A 94 -24.69 30.68 10.14
N LEU A 95 -23.49 31.27 10.16
CA LEU A 95 -22.98 32.07 11.27
C LEU A 95 -23.00 33.54 10.88
N GLU A 96 -23.60 34.40 11.70
CA GLU A 96 -23.58 35.85 11.55
C GLU A 96 -22.48 36.46 12.41
N PHE A 97 -21.63 37.31 11.83
CA PHE A 97 -20.58 38.01 12.59
C PHE A 97 -21.19 39.09 13.48
N LEU A 98 -20.84 39.08 14.76
CA LEU A 98 -21.29 40.06 15.74
C LEU A 98 -20.33 41.27 15.80
N PHE A 99 -19.02 41.04 15.79
CA PHE A 99 -17.96 42.05 15.73
C PHE A 99 -16.65 41.43 15.16
N PRO A 100 -15.89 42.12 14.28
CA PRO A 100 -14.50 41.77 14.06
C PRO A 100 -13.67 42.18 15.28
N VAL A 101 -12.74 41.33 15.73
CA VAL A 101 -11.72 41.75 16.71
C VAL A 101 -10.69 42.55 15.91
N GLU A 102 -10.54 43.85 16.21
CA GLU A 102 -9.42 44.63 15.70
C GLU A 102 -8.11 43.99 16.21
N ASN A 103 -7.19 43.68 15.29
CA ASN A 103 -5.86 43.12 15.55
C ASN A 103 -5.25 43.71 16.83
N GLY A 104 -5.11 42.92 17.90
CA GLY A 104 -4.52 43.49 19.13
C GLY A 104 -4.58 42.72 20.43
N ALA A 105 -5.02 41.46 20.44
CA ALA A 105 -4.77 40.60 21.59
C ALA A 105 -4.36 39.22 21.07
N GLU A 106 -3.07 38.90 21.21
CA GLU A 106 -2.71 37.49 21.35
C GLU A 106 -3.62 36.91 22.44
N PRO A 107 -4.29 35.77 22.20
CA PRO A 107 -4.96 35.08 23.29
C PRO A 107 -3.91 34.90 24.38
N GLU A 108 -4.14 35.46 25.56
CA GLU A 108 -3.30 35.18 26.72
C GLU A 108 -3.11 33.66 26.74
N THR A 109 -1.85 33.26 26.75
CA THR A 109 -1.39 31.87 26.70
C THR A 109 -2.35 30.93 27.44
N GLY A 110 -3.10 30.17 26.65
CA GLY A 110 -3.76 28.91 26.98
C GLY A 110 -4.33 28.77 28.38
N ALA A 111 -5.64 29.01 28.52
CA ALA A 111 -6.41 28.14 29.40
C ALA A 111 -6.10 26.69 29.01
N LYS A 112 -5.78 25.83 30.00
CA LYS A 112 -5.40 24.42 29.78
C LYS A 112 -6.40 23.73 28.84
N GLY A 113 -6.03 23.54 27.57
CA GLY A 113 -6.81 22.80 26.58
C GLY A 113 -7.29 23.58 25.36
N GLU A 114 -7.08 24.89 25.26
CA GLU A 114 -7.43 25.65 24.04
C GLU A 114 -6.43 25.42 22.90
N ILE A 115 -6.94 25.32 21.66
CA ILE A 115 -6.16 25.14 20.44
C ILE A 115 -5.75 26.50 19.90
N ALA A 116 -4.45 26.71 19.77
CA ALA A 116 -3.87 27.89 19.15
C ALA A 116 -3.67 27.70 17.62
N PRO A 117 -3.54 28.80 16.86
CA PRO A 117 -3.18 28.76 15.44
C PRO A 117 -2.00 27.84 15.11
N GLN A 118 -0.94 27.90 15.94
CA GLN A 118 0.27 27.10 15.76
C GLN A 118 0.01 25.59 15.90
N ASP A 119 -0.94 25.18 16.75
CA ASP A 119 -1.30 23.77 16.90
C ASP A 119 -1.97 23.25 15.62
N ILE A 120 -2.79 24.06 14.97
CA ILE A 120 -3.47 23.71 13.71
C ILE A 120 -2.46 23.65 12.57
N GLU A 121 -1.56 24.63 12.48
CA GLU A 121 -0.52 24.64 11.46
C GLU A 121 0.43 23.45 11.61
N PHE A 122 0.76 23.07 12.84
CA PHE A 122 1.50 21.84 13.11
C PHE A 122 0.75 20.63 12.54
N LEU A 123 -0.52 20.43 12.92
CA LEU A 123 -1.33 19.30 12.46
C LEU A 123 -1.42 19.22 10.93
N LEU A 124 -1.73 20.34 10.29
CA LEU A 124 -1.82 20.46 8.83
C LEU A 124 -0.51 20.08 8.12
N ASN A 125 0.62 20.25 8.79
CA ASN A 125 1.93 19.92 8.26
C ASN A 125 2.38 18.47 8.52
N THR A 126 1.66 17.73 9.36
CA THR A 126 1.96 16.32 9.64
C THR A 126 1.77 15.43 8.42
N ARG A 127 2.50 14.30 8.39
CA ARG A 127 2.31 13.25 7.36
C ARG A 127 0.91 12.65 7.40
N LEU A 128 0.30 12.57 8.60
CA LEU A 128 -1.06 12.06 8.75
C LEU A 128 -2.04 12.92 7.94
N VAL A 129 -2.02 14.24 8.12
CA VAL A 129 -2.96 15.14 7.45
C VAL A 129 -2.68 15.27 5.96
N LYS A 130 -1.40 15.37 5.56
CA LYS A 130 -1.01 15.50 4.15
C LYS A 130 -1.40 14.30 3.27
N THR A 131 -1.65 13.15 3.87
CA THR A 131 -2.06 11.92 3.16
C THR A 131 -3.58 11.76 3.05
N GLN A 132 -4.38 12.68 3.61
CA GLN A 132 -5.84 12.60 3.59
C GLN A 132 -6.47 13.43 2.48
N SER A 133 -7.68 13.07 2.07
CA SER A 133 -8.49 13.93 1.21
C SER A 133 -8.97 15.16 1.98
N LYS A 134 -8.86 16.34 1.35
CA LYS A 134 -9.23 17.63 1.95
C LYS A 134 -10.68 17.65 2.46
N ASP A 135 -11.61 17.12 1.67
CA ASP A 135 -13.06 17.18 1.92
C ASP A 135 -13.49 16.58 3.26
N LYS A 136 -12.71 15.63 3.79
CA LYS A 136 -13.04 14.87 5.00
C LYS A 136 -12.07 15.17 6.15
N LEU A 137 -11.18 16.14 5.99
CA LEU A 137 -10.12 16.43 6.95
C LEU A 137 -10.68 16.78 8.33
N CYS A 138 -11.73 17.61 8.37
CA CYS A 138 -12.40 18.01 9.61
C CYS A 138 -12.85 16.81 10.45
N SER A 139 -13.42 15.78 9.81
CA SER A 139 -13.89 14.57 10.52
C SER A 139 -12.74 13.81 11.20
N LEU A 140 -11.55 13.76 10.59
CA LEU A 140 -10.37 13.18 11.24
C LEU A 140 -9.90 14.04 12.41
N LEU A 141 -9.76 15.34 12.20
CA LEU A 141 -9.29 16.28 13.22
C LEU A 141 -10.22 16.28 14.45
N ASN A 142 -11.54 16.17 14.24
CA ASN A 142 -12.55 16.04 15.31
C ASN A 142 -12.45 14.72 16.09
N CYS A 143 -11.75 13.72 15.56
CA CYS A 143 -11.45 12.48 16.30
C CYS A 143 -10.21 12.63 17.19
N MET A 144 -9.40 13.67 16.99
CA MET A 144 -8.16 13.90 17.72
C MET A 144 -8.38 14.85 18.91
N SER A 145 -7.50 14.78 19.90
CA SER A 145 -7.50 15.70 21.05
C SER A 145 -6.09 16.08 21.46
N ARG A 146 -5.91 17.37 21.80
CA ARG A 146 -4.65 17.88 22.33
C ARG A 146 -4.51 17.51 23.81
N LYS A 147 -3.36 16.97 24.18
CA LYS A 147 -3.03 16.61 25.58
C LYS A 147 -1.67 17.19 25.97
N VAL A 148 -1.57 17.58 27.23
CA VAL A 148 -0.30 17.95 27.87
C VAL A 148 0.09 16.82 28.83
N ILE A 149 1.30 16.30 28.66
CA ILE A 149 1.83 15.19 29.46
C ILE A 149 3.02 15.72 30.25
N ASN A 150 2.95 15.62 31.58
CA ASN A 150 4.05 16.05 32.45
C ASN A 150 5.26 15.14 32.29
N ALA A 151 6.47 15.65 32.52
CA ALA A 151 7.70 14.85 32.51
C ALA A 151 7.63 13.66 33.49
N GLY A 152 8.22 12.53 33.12
CA GLY A 152 8.24 11.29 33.91
C GLY A 152 6.92 10.52 33.97
N THR A 153 5.91 10.96 33.21
CA THR A 153 4.59 10.31 33.21
C THR A 153 4.55 9.21 32.15
N PRO A 154 4.24 7.95 32.52
CA PRO A 154 3.92 6.93 31.54
C PRO A 154 2.56 7.22 30.92
N PHE A 155 2.49 7.27 29.60
CA PHE A 155 1.25 7.61 28.88
C PHE A 155 0.85 6.56 27.84
N ILE A 156 1.77 5.67 27.47
CA ILE A 156 1.45 4.39 26.82
C ILE A 156 1.93 3.30 27.77
N SER A 157 1.03 2.39 28.15
CA SER A 157 1.38 1.21 28.94
C SER A 157 0.39 0.06 28.74
N PRO A 158 0.85 -1.20 28.64
CA PRO A 158 -0.03 -2.37 28.54
C PRO A 158 -1.02 -2.49 29.69
N LYS A 159 -0.72 -1.93 30.87
CA LYS A 159 -1.57 -2.04 32.07
C LYS A 159 -2.75 -1.07 32.09
N ASN A 160 -2.68 0.04 31.35
CA ASN A 160 -3.63 1.15 31.50
C ASN A 160 -4.65 1.29 30.38
N HIS A 161 -4.63 0.43 29.34
CA HIS A 161 -5.57 0.48 28.19
C HIS A 161 -5.74 1.85 27.51
N LEU A 162 -4.89 2.84 27.83
CA LEU A 162 -4.78 4.13 27.15
C LEU A 162 -4.00 3.91 25.87
N ASN A 163 -4.67 3.24 24.93
CA ASN A 163 -4.15 2.93 23.61
C ASN A 163 -4.66 4.02 22.68
N GLY A 164 -3.83 4.99 22.36
CA GLY A 164 -4.10 6.02 21.36
C GLY A 164 -2.93 6.10 20.40
N LEU A 165 -3.16 6.66 19.21
CA LEU A 165 -2.09 7.07 18.32
C LEU A 165 -1.76 8.52 18.66
N TYR A 166 -0.52 8.78 19.05
CA TYR A 166 -0.07 10.10 19.47
C TYR A 166 0.90 10.69 18.46
N ILE A 167 0.71 11.96 18.11
CA ILE A 167 1.66 12.76 17.34
C ILE A 167 2.32 13.75 18.30
N ILE A 168 3.64 13.71 18.40
CA ILE A 168 4.38 14.61 19.30
C ILE A 168 4.47 15.99 18.66
N GLN A 169 3.85 16.99 19.27
CA GLN A 169 3.96 18.38 18.83
C GLN A 169 5.12 19.11 19.51
N LYS A 170 5.41 18.79 20.78
CA LYS A 170 6.52 19.38 21.52
C LYS A 170 7.02 18.40 22.57
N GLY A 171 8.32 18.41 22.81
CA GLY A 171 8.98 17.58 23.81
C GLY A 171 9.47 16.25 23.26
N GLN A 172 9.85 15.35 24.15
CA GLN A 172 10.39 14.04 23.79
C GLN A 172 10.02 12.97 24.80
N CYS A 173 9.96 11.73 24.33
CA CYS A 173 9.73 10.55 25.17
C CYS A 173 10.71 9.43 24.83
N MET A 174 10.88 8.54 25.80
CA MET A 174 11.59 7.29 25.61
C MET A 174 10.57 6.16 25.46
N VAL A 175 10.76 5.34 24.42
CA VAL A 175 10.01 4.09 24.25
C VAL A 175 10.89 2.96 24.78
N GLN A 176 10.38 2.20 25.75
CA GLN A 176 11.09 1.09 26.36
C GLN A 176 10.32 -0.20 26.11
N LEU A 177 10.96 -1.20 25.51
CA LEU A 177 10.43 -2.55 25.38
C LEU A 177 10.64 -3.29 26.70
N LYS A 178 9.58 -3.77 27.33
CA LYS A 178 9.67 -4.74 28.41
C LYS A 178 9.57 -6.16 27.85
N ASP A 179 10.41 -7.07 28.32
CA ASP A 179 10.19 -8.50 28.07
C ASP A 179 9.22 -9.10 29.09
N GLU A 180 8.84 -10.38 28.91
CA GLU A 180 7.96 -11.11 29.86
C GLU A 180 8.57 -11.25 31.26
N ASN A 181 9.89 -11.01 31.41
CA ASN A 181 10.64 -11.06 32.67
C ASN A 181 10.84 -9.66 33.30
N GLY A 182 10.35 -8.59 32.66
CA GLY A 182 10.47 -7.21 33.14
C GLY A 182 11.77 -6.49 32.77
N PHE A 183 12.64 -7.05 31.93
CA PHE A 183 13.82 -6.34 31.39
C PHE A 183 13.38 -5.25 30.42
N CYS A 184 13.78 -4.00 30.70
CA CYS A 184 13.57 -2.87 29.81
C CYS A 184 14.75 -2.72 28.84
N GLN A 185 14.52 -2.93 27.56
CA GLN A 185 15.43 -2.51 26.49
C GLN A 185 14.94 -1.19 25.90
N SER A 186 15.80 -0.18 25.77
CA SER A 186 15.44 1.07 25.10
C SER A 186 15.19 0.81 23.61
N ALA A 187 13.97 1.04 23.15
CA ALA A 187 13.56 0.88 21.76
C ALA A 187 13.84 2.14 20.93
N GLY A 188 14.10 3.27 21.59
CA GLY A 188 14.47 4.53 20.97
C GLY A 188 13.85 5.74 21.64
N GLN A 189 14.43 6.91 21.37
CA GLN A 189 13.87 8.21 21.74
C GLN A 189 12.99 8.73 20.60
N LYS A 190 11.85 9.34 20.93
CA LYS A 190 10.92 9.95 19.98
C LYS A 190 10.76 11.44 20.30
N ARG A 191 10.66 12.26 19.26
CA ARG A 191 10.70 13.73 19.33
C ARG A 191 9.57 14.36 18.53
N GLU A 192 9.53 15.68 18.49
CA GLU A 192 8.57 16.46 17.69
C GLU A 192 8.43 15.93 16.25
N GLY A 193 7.18 15.74 15.83
CA GLY A 193 6.80 15.17 14.54
C GLY A 193 6.65 13.65 14.53
N ASP A 194 7.23 12.93 15.50
CA ASP A 194 7.14 11.48 15.56
C ASP A 194 5.74 11.01 15.99
N VAL A 195 5.40 9.82 15.53
CA VAL A 195 4.15 9.12 15.83
C VAL A 195 4.45 7.92 16.72
N ILE A 196 3.65 7.75 17.77
CA ILE A 196 3.79 6.66 18.75
C ILE A 196 2.43 6.07 19.09
N GLY A 197 2.42 4.83 19.57
CA GLY A 197 1.18 4.08 19.85
C GLY A 197 0.49 3.53 18.61
N ASP A 198 1.03 3.80 17.42
CA ASP A 198 0.65 3.20 16.13
C ASP A 198 0.64 1.67 16.16
N MET A 199 1.60 1.08 16.88
CA MET A 199 1.70 -0.35 17.02
C MET A 199 0.46 -0.96 17.69
N ALA A 200 -0.18 -0.28 18.65
CA ALA A 200 -1.44 -0.75 19.26
C ALA A 200 -2.58 -0.93 18.24
N PHE A 201 -2.50 -0.26 17.09
CA PHE A 201 -3.44 -0.40 15.99
C PHE A 201 -3.02 -1.46 14.99
N LEU A 202 -1.72 -1.74 14.89
CA LEU A 202 -1.19 -2.72 13.97
C LEU A 202 -1.22 -4.14 14.57
N SER A 203 -0.86 -4.36 15.83
CA SER A 203 -0.86 -5.71 16.42
C SER A 203 -2.13 -6.05 17.19
N ALA A 204 -2.50 -7.33 17.16
CA ALA A 204 -3.52 -7.91 18.02
C ALA A 204 -3.03 -8.22 19.43
N LYS A 205 -1.70 -8.27 19.66
CA LYS A 205 -1.12 -8.49 21.00
C LYS A 205 -0.96 -7.16 21.74
N PRO A 206 -1.23 -7.10 23.07
CA PRO A 206 -0.90 -5.93 23.88
C PRO A 206 0.60 -5.67 23.76
N PHE A 207 0.98 -4.45 23.37
CA PHE A 207 2.39 -4.09 23.30
C PHE A 207 2.99 -4.06 24.68
N ILE A 208 4.21 -4.58 24.77
CA ILE A 208 4.99 -4.57 25.99
C ILE A 208 5.88 -3.31 26.07
N SER A 209 5.68 -2.33 25.17
CA SER A 209 6.41 -1.07 25.23
C SER A 209 5.69 -0.04 26.11
N ASP A 210 6.44 0.51 27.08
CA ASP A 210 6.03 1.68 27.83
C ASP A 210 6.62 2.92 27.14
N ALA A 211 5.80 3.95 26.95
CA ALA A 211 6.28 5.27 26.57
C ALA A 211 6.21 6.19 27.78
N VAL A 212 7.37 6.73 28.17
CA VAL A 212 7.52 7.64 29.30
C VAL A 212 8.04 8.97 28.79
N SER A 213 7.36 10.05 29.15
CA SER A 213 7.79 11.40 28.81
C SER A 213 9.10 11.73 29.53
N GLU A 214 10.07 12.29 28.81
CA GLU A 214 11.33 12.77 29.44
C GLU A 214 11.26 14.28 29.74
N SER A 215 10.44 15.00 28.97
CA SER A 215 10.12 16.41 29.17
C SER A 215 8.61 16.58 29.36
N GLU A 216 8.17 17.79 29.68
CA GLU A 216 6.78 18.15 29.40
C GLU A 216 6.54 18.00 27.89
N MET A 217 5.43 17.37 27.52
CA MET A 217 5.08 17.10 26.14
C MET A 217 3.71 17.67 25.79
N VAL A 218 3.60 18.18 24.57
CA VAL A 218 2.32 18.47 23.93
C VAL A 218 2.13 17.43 22.84
N VAL A 219 1.01 16.70 22.89
CA VAL A 219 0.71 15.63 21.94
C VAL A 219 -0.71 15.75 21.42
N TRP A 220 -0.91 15.24 20.21
CA TRP A 220 -2.22 15.04 19.61
C TRP A 220 -2.57 13.55 19.63
N GLU A 221 -3.60 13.19 20.38
CA GLU A 221 -4.06 11.81 20.53
C GLU A 221 -5.26 11.53 19.63
N LEU A 222 -5.19 10.44 18.85
CA LEU A 222 -6.34 9.74 18.29
C LEU A 222 -6.64 8.51 19.18
N PRO A 223 -7.69 8.53 20.01
CA PRO A 223 -8.00 7.42 20.92
C PRO A 223 -8.37 6.14 20.16
N ALA A 224 -8.01 4.97 20.68
CA ALA A 224 -8.34 3.71 19.99
C ALA A 224 -9.83 3.47 19.83
N THR A 225 -10.65 3.92 20.77
CA THR A 225 -12.12 3.84 20.69
C THR A 225 -12.71 4.61 19.50
N LYS A 226 -12.00 5.64 19.01
CA LYS A 226 -12.40 6.43 17.84
C LYS A 226 -11.71 5.97 16.55
N PHE A 227 -10.71 5.10 16.62
CA PHE A 227 -9.88 4.73 15.48
C PHE A 227 -10.68 4.05 14.36
N ASP A 228 -11.48 3.02 14.69
CA ASP A 228 -12.26 2.31 13.67
C ASP A 228 -13.30 3.23 13.00
N SER A 229 -13.89 4.15 13.76
CA SER A 229 -14.78 5.19 13.23
C SER A 229 -14.02 6.17 12.32
N ALA A 230 -12.82 6.60 12.71
CA ALA A 230 -11.95 7.45 11.90
C ALA A 230 -11.55 6.77 10.58
N CYS A 231 -11.22 5.48 10.59
CA CYS A 231 -10.92 4.71 9.38
C CYS A 231 -12.12 4.61 8.41
N ARG A 232 -13.35 4.49 8.94
CA ARG A 232 -14.56 4.46 8.10
C ARG A 232 -14.84 5.82 7.44
N LEU A 233 -14.61 6.91 8.17
CA LEU A 233 -14.79 8.26 7.66
C LEU A 233 -13.69 8.60 6.65
N GLN A 234 -12.44 8.20 6.95
CA GLN A 234 -11.23 8.57 6.22
C GLN A 234 -10.40 7.33 5.85
N PRO A 235 -10.58 6.81 4.64
CA PRO A 235 -9.81 5.65 4.18
C PRO A 235 -8.30 5.92 4.07
N GLY A 236 -7.89 7.17 3.89
CA GLY A 236 -6.48 7.58 3.88
C GLY A 236 -5.76 7.28 5.20
N LEU A 237 -6.47 7.09 6.31
CA LEU A 237 -5.88 6.71 7.60
C LEU A 237 -5.30 5.29 7.56
N ILE A 238 -5.90 4.39 6.77
CA ILE A 238 -5.39 3.02 6.56
C ILE A 238 -4.11 3.05 5.71
N GLN A 239 -4.06 3.94 4.71
CA GLN A 239 -2.85 4.17 3.92
C GLN A 239 -1.72 4.76 4.79
N PHE A 240 -2.07 5.66 5.71
CA PHE A 240 -1.14 6.19 6.69
C PHE A 240 -0.56 5.10 7.60
N LEU A 241 -1.38 4.17 8.10
CA LEU A 241 -0.89 2.99 8.85
C LEU A 241 0.09 2.16 8.05
N THR A 242 -0.19 1.95 6.75
CA THR A 242 0.75 1.26 5.86
C THR A 242 2.08 2.01 5.80
N GLY A 243 2.05 3.34 5.65
CA GLY A 243 3.25 4.18 5.64
C GLY A 243 4.03 4.17 6.96
N LEU A 244 3.36 4.13 8.11
CA LEU A 244 4.04 3.99 9.40
C LEU A 244 4.76 2.65 9.51
N LEU A 245 4.08 1.57 9.13
CA LEU A 245 4.67 0.23 9.16
C LEU A 245 5.86 0.12 8.20
N THR A 246 5.80 0.71 7.01
CA THR A 246 6.95 0.68 6.08
C THR A 246 8.16 1.45 6.61
N ILE A 247 7.94 2.59 7.28
CA ILE A 247 9.01 3.35 7.93
C ILE A 247 9.67 2.50 9.01
N ARG A 248 8.88 1.87 9.89
CA ARG A 248 9.40 0.99 10.95
C ARG A 248 10.17 -0.20 10.41
N LEU A 249 9.63 -0.88 9.39
CA LEU A 249 10.30 -2.00 8.73
C LEU A 249 11.61 -1.62 8.04
N SER A 250 11.76 -0.34 7.66
CA SER A 250 12.96 0.17 6.99
C SER A 250 13.99 0.74 7.97
N ASP A 251 13.61 0.98 9.24
CA ASP A 251 14.49 1.55 10.25
C ASP A 251 15.37 0.46 10.89
N PRO A 252 16.70 0.48 10.69
CA PRO A 252 17.60 -0.48 11.31
C PRO A 252 17.67 -0.37 12.83
N ALA A 253 17.27 0.76 13.43
CA ALA A 253 17.21 0.92 14.87
C ALA A 253 15.92 0.36 15.49
N ASP A 254 14.85 0.22 14.70
CA ASP A 254 13.56 -0.26 15.20
C ASP A 254 13.60 -1.78 15.40
N SER A 255 13.83 -2.20 16.64
CA SER A 255 13.85 -3.62 17.02
C SER A 255 12.46 -4.23 17.22
N GLU A 256 11.40 -3.43 17.24
CA GLU A 256 10.03 -3.90 17.47
C GLU A 256 9.46 -4.63 16.25
N VAL A 257 9.85 -4.20 15.05
CA VAL A 257 9.24 -4.65 13.79
C VAL A 257 10.30 -5.11 12.79
N LYS A 258 10.85 -6.31 12.98
CA LYS A 258 11.85 -6.89 12.04
C LYS A 258 11.58 -8.31 11.56
N SER A 259 10.44 -8.90 11.92
CA SER A 259 10.14 -10.27 11.53
C SER A 259 8.71 -10.48 11.08
N ALA A 260 8.56 -11.35 10.09
CA ALA A 260 7.32 -12.02 9.74
C ALA A 260 7.53 -13.52 9.98
N GLY A 261 6.94 -14.06 11.06
CA GLY A 261 7.24 -15.42 11.52
C GLY A 261 8.73 -15.62 11.81
N ARG A 262 9.35 -16.63 11.19
CA ARG A 262 10.78 -16.98 11.31
C ARG A 262 11.67 -16.27 10.28
N TYR A 263 11.16 -15.26 9.61
CA TYR A 263 11.87 -14.54 8.55
C TYR A 263 12.18 -13.13 9.01
N LEU A 264 13.47 -12.80 8.99
CA LEU A 264 13.96 -11.47 9.33
C LEU A 264 13.88 -10.59 8.08
N ILE A 265 13.27 -9.42 8.23
CA ILE A 265 13.18 -8.37 7.22
C ILE A 265 14.45 -7.53 7.30
N ILE A 266 15.14 -7.33 6.17
CA ILE A 266 16.46 -6.70 6.12
C ILE A 266 16.37 -5.27 5.57
N HIS A 267 15.92 -5.12 4.33
CA HIS A 267 15.77 -3.80 3.69
C HIS A 267 14.73 -3.88 2.55
N PRO A 268 14.07 -2.76 2.18
CA PRO A 268 13.19 -2.71 1.02
C PRO A 268 13.96 -3.01 -0.27
N ILE A 269 13.29 -3.66 -1.23
CA ILE A 269 13.82 -3.94 -2.59
C ILE A 269 12.85 -3.54 -3.70
N GLY A 270 11.59 -3.23 -3.39
CA GLY A 270 10.65 -2.72 -4.38
C GLY A 270 9.34 -2.25 -3.76
N GLU A 271 8.65 -1.34 -4.45
CA GLU A 271 7.27 -0.98 -4.18
C GLU A 271 6.43 -1.29 -5.41
N GLY A 272 5.37 -2.06 -5.22
CA GLY A 272 4.39 -2.35 -6.26
C GLY A 272 3.01 -1.80 -5.91
N ARG A 273 2.09 -1.94 -6.86
CA ARG A 273 0.70 -1.52 -6.67
C ARG A 273 0.00 -2.21 -5.50
N THR A 274 0.31 -3.47 -5.25
CA THR A 274 -0.33 -4.32 -4.22
C THR A 274 0.37 -4.27 -2.87
N GLY A 275 1.61 -3.81 -2.81
CA GLY A 275 2.45 -4.03 -1.62
C GLY A 275 3.87 -3.50 -1.75
N PHE A 276 4.61 -3.70 -0.67
CA PHE A 276 6.04 -3.42 -0.58
C PHE A 276 6.79 -4.74 -0.50
N VAL A 277 7.92 -4.84 -1.18
CA VAL A 277 8.77 -6.03 -1.19
C VAL A 277 10.07 -5.72 -0.47
N TYR A 278 10.43 -6.60 0.45
CA TYR A 278 11.65 -6.52 1.24
C TYR A 278 12.54 -7.73 0.96
N LYS A 279 13.86 -7.51 0.96
CA LYS A 279 14.81 -8.61 1.12
C LYS A 279 14.77 -9.05 2.56
N GLY A 280 14.72 -10.36 2.75
CA GLY A 280 14.75 -10.99 4.06
C GLY A 280 15.67 -12.20 4.08
N ARG A 281 15.70 -12.86 5.24
CA ARG A 281 16.35 -14.16 5.39
C ARG A 281 15.60 -15.03 6.38
N HIS A 282 15.56 -16.33 6.14
CA HIS A 282 15.10 -17.27 7.16
C HIS A 282 16.08 -17.26 8.34
N GLU A 283 15.58 -17.12 9.57
CA GLU A 283 16.40 -16.93 10.77
C GLU A 283 17.38 -18.09 11.03
N LEU A 284 16.90 -19.34 10.96
CA LEU A 284 17.70 -20.54 11.20
C LEU A 284 18.61 -20.93 10.01
N LEU A 285 18.04 -20.97 8.80
CA LEU A 285 18.74 -21.42 7.60
C LEU A 285 19.68 -20.36 7.02
N ASN A 286 19.49 -19.09 7.39
CA ASN A 286 20.14 -17.93 6.79
C ASN A 286 19.95 -17.82 5.26
N ALA A 287 18.95 -18.52 4.72
CA ALA A 287 18.61 -18.51 3.30
C ALA A 287 17.90 -17.20 2.94
N PRO A 288 18.27 -16.52 1.83
CA PRO A 288 17.61 -15.30 1.40
C PRO A 288 16.17 -15.56 0.97
N VAL A 289 15.29 -14.62 1.26
CA VAL A 289 13.87 -14.65 0.85
C VAL A 289 13.42 -13.26 0.39
N ALA A 290 12.40 -13.21 -0.46
CA ALA A 290 11.64 -12.00 -0.69
C ALA A 290 10.40 -12.02 0.21
N ILE A 291 10.10 -10.89 0.85
CA ILE A 291 8.98 -10.75 1.77
C ILE A 291 8.11 -9.61 1.26
N LYS A 292 6.92 -9.95 0.74
CA LYS A 292 5.97 -8.96 0.24
C LYS A 292 4.92 -8.65 1.31
N MET A 293 4.92 -7.42 1.77
CA MET A 293 3.87 -6.87 2.63
C MET A 293 2.76 -6.28 1.78
N ILE A 294 1.54 -6.79 1.92
CA ILE A 294 0.36 -6.24 1.23
C ILE A 294 -0.01 -4.89 1.84
N LYS A 295 -0.41 -3.91 1.02
CA LYS A 295 -0.93 -2.62 1.55
C LYS A 295 -2.20 -2.90 2.36
N HIS A 296 -2.41 -2.17 3.46
CA HIS A 296 -3.65 -2.37 4.23
C HIS A 296 -4.85 -2.02 3.36
N HIS A 297 -5.85 -2.90 3.33
CA HIS A 297 -7.04 -2.77 2.49
C HIS A 297 -8.16 -2.07 3.27
N GLN A 298 -9.03 -1.38 2.56
CA GLN A 298 -10.19 -0.72 3.16
C GLN A 298 -11.28 -1.74 3.48
N SER A 299 -11.90 -1.63 4.65
CA SER A 299 -13.16 -2.34 4.94
C SER A 299 -14.26 -1.77 4.04
N GLY A 300 -14.51 -2.41 2.89
CA GLY A 300 -15.49 -1.96 1.89
C GLY A 300 -15.05 -2.13 0.43
N GLU A 301 -13.78 -2.45 0.16
CA GLU A 301 -13.37 -2.90 -1.17
C GLU A 301 -14.02 -4.26 -1.50
N LYS A 302 -14.38 -4.47 -2.77
CA LYS A 302 -15.18 -5.63 -3.23
C LYS A 302 -14.58 -7.00 -2.90
N GLU A 303 -13.30 -7.06 -2.52
CA GLU A 303 -12.63 -8.30 -2.12
C GLU A 303 -12.46 -8.32 -0.60
N ASP A 304 -13.27 -9.13 0.08
CA ASP A 304 -13.12 -9.41 1.51
C ASP A 304 -11.74 -10.05 1.76
N PHE A 305 -11.08 -9.66 2.87
CA PHE A 305 -9.81 -10.18 3.35
C PHE A 305 -9.76 -11.72 3.34
N ASN A 306 -10.87 -12.38 3.70
CA ASN A 306 -10.97 -13.84 3.68
C ASN A 306 -10.91 -14.42 2.25
N SER A 307 -11.47 -13.72 1.28
CA SER A 307 -11.42 -14.12 -0.13
C SER A 307 -10.00 -14.01 -0.68
N PHE A 308 -9.29 -12.93 -0.32
CA PHE A 308 -7.87 -12.78 -0.64
C PHE A 308 -7.02 -13.89 -0.02
N LYS A 309 -7.21 -14.22 1.27
CA LYS A 309 -6.53 -15.35 1.92
C LYS A 309 -6.76 -16.68 1.19
N LYS A 310 -8.01 -16.99 0.84
CA LYS A 310 -8.36 -18.20 0.07
C LYS A 310 -7.64 -18.22 -1.28
N ARG A 311 -7.51 -17.07 -1.94
CA ARG A 311 -6.78 -16.93 -3.20
C ARG A 311 -5.29 -17.19 -3.02
N ILE A 312 -4.64 -16.55 -2.05
CA ILE A 312 -3.23 -16.78 -1.72
C ILE A 312 -2.96 -18.25 -1.38
N SER A 313 -3.84 -18.90 -0.62
CA SER A 313 -3.71 -20.33 -0.29
C SER A 313 -3.80 -21.25 -1.52
N ARG A 314 -4.45 -20.83 -2.62
CA ARG A 314 -4.43 -21.58 -3.88
C ARG A 314 -3.11 -21.38 -4.62
N ILE A 315 -2.61 -20.15 -4.63
CA ILE A 315 -1.36 -19.79 -5.31
C ILE A 315 -0.15 -20.44 -4.62
N SER A 316 -0.18 -20.62 -3.30
CA SER A 316 0.90 -21.30 -2.57
C SER A 316 1.11 -22.77 -2.96
N GLY A 317 0.15 -23.39 -3.65
CA GLY A 317 0.29 -24.74 -4.19
C GLY A 317 0.98 -24.79 -5.57
N LEU A 318 1.27 -23.65 -6.19
CA LEU A 318 1.96 -23.62 -7.48
C LEU A 318 3.41 -24.08 -7.30
N ASN A 319 3.80 -25.05 -8.11
CA ASN A 319 5.17 -25.55 -8.19
C ASN A 319 5.56 -25.69 -9.67
N HIS A 320 6.30 -24.72 -10.17
CA HIS A 320 6.75 -24.69 -11.56
C HIS A 320 8.11 -23.96 -11.63
N PRO A 321 9.07 -24.44 -12.43
CA PRO A 321 10.43 -23.88 -12.46
C PRO A 321 10.48 -22.41 -12.91
N ASN A 322 9.50 -21.95 -13.69
CA ASN A 322 9.39 -20.56 -14.12
C ASN A 322 8.37 -19.74 -13.31
N ILE A 323 7.91 -20.23 -12.15
CA ILE A 323 7.01 -19.51 -11.23
C ILE A 323 7.69 -19.37 -9.88
N THR A 324 7.70 -18.14 -9.36
CA THR A 324 8.27 -17.85 -8.03
C THR A 324 7.54 -18.65 -6.95
N ARG A 325 8.29 -19.44 -6.18
CA ARG A 325 7.70 -20.26 -5.12
C ARG A 325 7.33 -19.44 -3.90
N ILE A 326 6.08 -19.61 -3.43
CA ILE A 326 5.66 -19.10 -2.12
C ILE A 326 6.07 -20.12 -1.06
N HIS A 327 6.83 -19.68 -0.06
CA HIS A 327 7.23 -20.50 1.08
C HIS A 327 6.20 -20.48 2.19
N MET A 328 5.67 -19.28 2.51
CA MET A 328 4.79 -19.09 3.66
C MET A 328 3.97 -17.81 3.54
N VAL A 329 2.86 -17.75 4.26
CA VAL A 329 1.99 -16.57 4.37
C VAL A 329 1.78 -16.30 5.85
N GLU A 330 2.10 -15.09 6.28
CA GLU A 330 2.01 -14.66 7.68
C GLU A 330 1.03 -13.51 7.81
N GLU A 331 0.15 -13.57 8.80
CA GLU A 331 -0.71 -12.46 9.16
C GLU A 331 -0.12 -11.75 10.36
N LYS A 332 0.31 -10.51 10.15
CA LYS A 332 0.90 -9.68 11.20
C LYS A 332 0.59 -8.23 10.92
N TYR A 333 0.49 -7.44 11.98
CA TYR A 333 0.31 -5.99 11.86
C TYR A 333 -0.98 -5.58 11.10
N ARG A 334 -2.07 -6.37 11.16
CA ARG A 334 -3.30 -6.19 10.35
C ARG A 334 -3.10 -6.23 8.84
N THR A 335 -1.98 -6.80 8.38
CA THR A 335 -1.73 -7.07 6.97
C THR A 335 -1.18 -8.48 6.74
N ILE A 336 -0.99 -8.84 5.48
CA ILE A 336 -0.44 -10.11 5.04
C ILE A 336 0.99 -9.89 4.57
N PHE A 337 1.87 -10.77 5.03
CA PHE A 337 3.23 -10.94 4.55
C PHE A 337 3.30 -12.24 3.75
N ILE A 338 3.72 -12.16 2.49
CA ILE A 338 3.96 -13.32 1.62
C ILE A 338 5.47 -13.53 1.56
N ILE A 339 5.92 -14.65 2.09
CA ILE A 339 7.32 -15.05 2.07
C ILE A 339 7.51 -15.96 0.87
N MET A 340 8.40 -15.57 -0.03
CA MET A 340 8.64 -16.25 -1.29
C MET A 340 10.13 -16.31 -1.61
N GLU A 341 10.44 -17.09 -2.63
CA GLU A 341 11.78 -17.22 -3.17
C GLU A 341 12.37 -15.85 -3.53
N TYR A 342 13.64 -15.66 -3.15
CA TYR A 342 14.40 -14.49 -3.58
C TYR A 342 15.09 -14.80 -4.91
N ILE A 343 14.73 -14.07 -5.96
CA ILE A 343 15.33 -14.25 -7.28
C ILE A 343 16.60 -13.40 -7.37
N ASP A 344 17.76 -14.05 -7.52
CA ASP A 344 19.03 -13.40 -7.81
C ASP A 344 19.14 -13.15 -9.34
N GLY A 345 18.50 -12.08 -9.80
CA GLY A 345 18.40 -11.70 -11.22
C GLY A 345 17.93 -10.26 -11.43
N GLU A 346 17.87 -9.82 -12.68
CA GLU A 346 17.30 -8.52 -13.07
C GLU A 346 15.85 -8.71 -13.55
N SER A 347 14.95 -7.77 -13.23
CA SER A 347 13.61 -7.76 -13.83
C SER A 347 13.68 -7.31 -15.29
N LEU A 348 12.71 -7.69 -16.12
CA LEU A 348 12.60 -7.17 -17.48
C LEU A 348 12.42 -5.65 -17.50
N GLU A 349 11.76 -5.09 -16.48
CA GLU A 349 11.63 -3.63 -16.31
C GLU A 349 13.01 -2.94 -16.22
N SER A 350 13.89 -3.43 -15.34
CA SER A 350 15.25 -2.90 -15.21
C SER A 350 16.10 -3.11 -16.48
N LEU A 351 15.81 -4.18 -17.24
CA LEU A 351 16.45 -4.41 -18.53
C LEU A 351 15.96 -3.43 -19.61
N PHE A 352 14.67 -3.07 -19.59
CA PHE A 352 14.08 -2.10 -20.52
C PHE A 352 14.50 -0.65 -20.27
N GLU A 353 14.90 -0.30 -19.04
CA GLU A 353 15.52 1.01 -18.76
C GLU A 353 16.76 1.26 -19.63
N LYS A 354 17.49 0.19 -19.99
CA LYS A 354 18.65 0.26 -20.88
C LYS A 354 18.25 0.60 -22.33
N LYS A 355 16.97 0.43 -22.70
CA LYS A 355 16.39 0.65 -24.04
C LYS A 355 17.12 -0.12 -25.15
N ILE A 356 17.64 -1.30 -24.82
CA ILE A 356 18.36 -2.17 -25.75
C ILE A 356 17.42 -3.32 -26.16
N PRO A 357 17.12 -3.48 -27.45
CA PRO A 357 16.41 -4.64 -27.98
C PRO A 357 17.12 -5.95 -27.71
N PHE A 358 16.36 -7.03 -27.51
CA PHE A 358 16.90 -8.38 -27.43
C PHE A 358 16.97 -9.05 -28.81
N PRO A 359 17.98 -9.91 -29.06
CA PRO A 359 18.00 -10.77 -30.24
C PRO A 359 16.76 -11.67 -30.30
N PHE A 360 16.27 -11.94 -31.51
CA PHE A 360 15.04 -12.73 -31.72
C PHE A 360 15.06 -14.09 -31.04
N ASP A 361 16.20 -14.78 -31.10
CA ASP A 361 16.43 -16.07 -30.45
C ASP A 361 16.28 -15.97 -28.92
N THR A 362 16.78 -14.90 -28.32
CA THR A 362 16.63 -14.63 -26.88
C THR A 362 15.18 -14.34 -26.53
N VAL A 363 14.47 -13.57 -27.37
CA VAL A 363 13.03 -13.31 -27.18
C VAL A 363 12.23 -14.60 -27.23
N LEU A 364 12.47 -15.46 -28.22
CA LEU A 364 11.81 -16.78 -28.33
C LEU A 364 12.11 -17.66 -27.11
N PHE A 365 13.37 -17.68 -26.65
CA PHE A 365 13.78 -18.42 -25.45
C PHE A 365 13.06 -17.94 -24.18
N PHE A 366 12.90 -16.64 -24.00
CA PHE A 366 12.14 -16.08 -22.88
C PHE A 366 10.64 -16.34 -22.99
N LEU A 367 10.06 -16.15 -24.19
CA LEU A 367 8.64 -16.39 -24.43
C LEU A 367 8.25 -17.85 -24.16
N ALA A 368 9.10 -18.81 -24.52
CA ALA A 368 8.87 -20.23 -24.23
C ALA A 368 8.68 -20.47 -22.73
N GLN A 369 9.58 -19.93 -21.90
CA GLN A 369 9.53 -20.08 -20.45
C GLN A 369 8.34 -19.35 -19.82
N ILE A 370 7.99 -18.15 -20.30
CA ILE A 370 6.81 -17.40 -19.82
C ILE A 370 5.53 -18.13 -20.21
N CYS A 371 5.42 -18.62 -21.45
CA CYS A 371 4.29 -19.43 -21.91
C CYS A 371 4.14 -20.70 -21.09
N SER A 372 5.24 -21.37 -20.73
CA SER A 372 5.24 -22.54 -19.86
C SER A 372 4.63 -22.23 -18.48
N ALA A 373 5.08 -21.14 -17.84
CA ALA A 373 4.53 -20.66 -16.57
C ALA A 373 3.03 -20.33 -16.66
N LEU A 374 2.62 -19.59 -17.69
CA LEU A 374 1.22 -19.19 -17.87
C LEU A 374 0.31 -20.39 -18.16
N ALA A 375 0.74 -21.33 -19.01
CA ALA A 375 -0.01 -22.54 -19.30
C ALA A 375 -0.27 -23.36 -18.02
N TYR A 376 0.77 -23.58 -17.21
CA TYR A 376 0.64 -24.28 -15.93
C TYR A 376 -0.34 -23.59 -14.97
N ALA A 377 -0.28 -22.26 -14.85
CA ALA A 377 -1.21 -21.52 -13.99
C ALA A 377 -2.65 -21.53 -14.53
N HIS A 378 -2.82 -21.42 -15.85
CA HIS A 378 -4.12 -21.41 -16.52
C HIS A 378 -4.85 -22.74 -16.37
N ASP A 379 -4.14 -23.87 -16.40
CA ASP A 379 -4.70 -25.21 -16.13
C ASP A 379 -5.27 -25.33 -14.71
N GLN A 380 -4.68 -24.59 -13.77
CA GLN A 380 -5.19 -24.48 -12.39
C GLN A 380 -6.27 -23.40 -12.22
N LYS A 381 -6.76 -22.83 -13.34
CA LYS A 381 -7.77 -21.75 -13.38
C LYS A 381 -7.29 -20.48 -12.67
N LEU A 382 -5.98 -20.25 -12.62
CA LEU A 382 -5.37 -19.03 -12.10
C LEU A 382 -4.95 -18.14 -13.26
N ILE A 383 -5.47 -16.91 -13.27
CA ILE A 383 -5.11 -15.86 -14.25
C ILE A 383 -4.19 -14.90 -13.52
N HIS A 384 -3.09 -14.48 -14.16
CA HIS A 384 -2.14 -13.55 -13.56
C HIS A 384 -2.75 -12.15 -13.36
N LYS A 385 -3.49 -11.63 -14.36
CA LYS A 385 -4.22 -10.34 -14.37
C LYS A 385 -3.36 -9.07 -14.29
N GLN A 386 -2.06 -9.21 -14.06
CA GLN A 386 -1.11 -8.11 -13.89
C GLN A 386 0.28 -8.53 -14.35
N LEU A 387 0.36 -9.23 -15.48
CA LEU A 387 1.63 -9.63 -16.07
C LEU A 387 2.32 -8.36 -16.62
N THR A 388 3.46 -8.01 -16.03
CA THR A 388 4.24 -6.80 -16.34
C THR A 388 5.73 -7.14 -16.34
N PRO A 389 6.60 -6.31 -16.95
CA PRO A 389 8.05 -6.55 -16.91
C PRO A 389 8.65 -6.54 -15.51
N SER A 390 8.05 -5.81 -14.57
CA SER A 390 8.43 -5.80 -13.15
C SER A 390 8.18 -7.13 -12.44
N ASN A 391 7.34 -8.00 -13.01
CA ASN A 391 6.99 -9.32 -12.49
C ASN A 391 7.67 -10.48 -13.24
N ILE A 392 8.59 -10.19 -14.16
CA ILE A 392 9.34 -11.20 -14.91
C ILE A 392 10.83 -10.95 -14.68
N PHE A 393 11.50 -11.92 -14.08
CA PHE A 393 12.91 -11.85 -13.72
C PHE A 393 13.74 -12.78 -14.58
N ILE A 394 14.91 -12.31 -14.98
CA ILE A 394 15.93 -13.09 -15.65
C ILE A 394 17.04 -13.35 -14.64
N SER A 395 17.11 -14.60 -14.17
CA SER A 395 18.17 -15.06 -13.28
C SER A 395 19.45 -15.39 -14.06
N LYS A 396 20.54 -15.65 -13.34
CA LYS A 396 21.82 -16.07 -13.94
C LYS A 396 21.61 -17.33 -14.79
N GLY A 397 22.08 -17.30 -16.04
CA GLY A 397 21.89 -18.41 -16.99
C GLY A 397 20.65 -18.29 -17.88
N SER A 398 20.05 -17.09 -18.00
CA SER A 398 18.90 -16.81 -18.87
C SER A 398 17.60 -17.53 -18.47
N HIS A 399 17.52 -18.01 -17.23
CA HIS A 399 16.32 -18.65 -16.70
C HIS A 399 15.29 -17.62 -16.23
N VAL A 400 14.06 -17.73 -16.73
CA VAL A 400 12.97 -16.80 -16.49
C VAL A 400 12.13 -17.23 -15.29
N MET A 401 11.86 -16.29 -14.39
CA MET A 401 10.99 -16.46 -13.24
C MET A 401 9.84 -15.46 -13.31
N VAL A 402 8.61 -15.94 -13.29
CA VAL A 402 7.40 -15.10 -13.23
C VAL A 402 6.92 -15.03 -11.77
N SER A 403 6.71 -13.82 -11.26
CA SER A 403 6.29 -13.56 -9.87
C SER A 403 4.85 -13.04 -9.80
N ASP A 404 4.30 -12.94 -8.58
CA ASP A 404 3.03 -12.23 -8.31
C ASP A 404 1.75 -12.81 -8.95
N PHE A 405 1.74 -14.10 -9.31
CA PHE A 405 0.53 -14.78 -9.76
C PHE A 405 -0.64 -14.59 -8.79
N GLY A 406 -1.74 -14.03 -9.30
CA GLY A 406 -2.98 -13.92 -8.55
C GLY A 406 -2.92 -13.08 -7.27
N VAL A 407 -1.85 -12.32 -7.04
CA VAL A 407 -1.75 -11.32 -5.96
C VAL A 407 -2.33 -9.96 -6.42
N ALA A 408 -2.80 -9.87 -7.66
CA ALA A 408 -3.26 -8.65 -8.32
C ALA A 408 -4.28 -7.83 -7.51
N ALA A 409 -4.09 -6.52 -7.53
CA ALA A 409 -5.01 -5.53 -6.96
C ALA A 409 -6.29 -5.40 -7.82
N PRO A 410 -7.41 -4.92 -7.24
CA PRO A 410 -8.57 -4.51 -8.02
C PRO A 410 -8.16 -3.50 -9.10
N ILE A 411 -8.56 -3.73 -10.35
CA ILE A 411 -8.27 -2.83 -11.49
C ILE A 411 -8.89 -1.45 -11.20
N PRO A 412 -8.15 -0.32 -11.39
CA PRO A 412 -8.68 1.00 -11.11
C PRO A 412 -9.84 1.30 -12.05
N LYS A 413 -10.82 2.09 -11.61
CA LYS A 413 -11.92 2.53 -12.48
C LYS A 413 -11.38 3.46 -13.57
N GLU A 414 -12.07 3.47 -14.73
CA GLU A 414 -11.83 4.46 -15.79
C GLU A 414 -11.73 5.87 -15.18
N GLY A 415 -10.58 6.52 -15.37
CA GLY A 415 -10.29 7.88 -14.88
C GLY A 415 -9.14 7.97 -13.86
N SER A 416 -8.63 6.84 -13.36
CA SER A 416 -7.51 6.78 -12.39
C SER A 416 -6.29 6.00 -12.88
N LEU A 417 -6.18 5.84 -14.21
CA LEU A 417 -5.15 5.06 -14.90
C LEU A 417 -3.93 5.92 -15.27
N GLU A 418 -3.35 6.63 -14.30
CA GLU A 418 -2.07 7.36 -14.47
C GLU A 418 -0.83 6.47 -14.25
N ASP A 419 -1.04 5.17 -14.01
CA ASP A 419 -0.03 4.15 -13.75
C ASP A 419 0.84 3.87 -15.00
N GLU A 420 2.16 3.81 -14.82
CA GLU A 420 3.17 3.48 -15.84
C GLU A 420 2.92 2.09 -16.47
N ASN A 421 2.28 1.19 -15.72
CA ASN A 421 1.94 -0.14 -16.18
C ASN A 421 0.60 -0.23 -16.94
N SER A 422 -0.07 0.89 -17.18
CA SER A 422 -1.39 0.92 -17.84
C SER A 422 -1.38 0.33 -19.26
N HIS A 423 -0.22 0.33 -19.92
CA HIS A 423 0.01 -0.21 -21.26
C HIS A 423 -0.09 -1.73 -21.36
N TYR A 424 0.12 -2.46 -20.25
CA TYR A 424 0.01 -3.92 -20.19
C TYR A 424 -1.41 -4.39 -19.83
N ILE A 425 -2.29 -3.48 -19.41
CA ILE A 425 -3.66 -3.80 -18.99
C ILE A 425 -4.51 -4.03 -20.24
N ALA A 426 -5.16 -5.19 -20.32
CA ALA A 426 -5.98 -5.52 -21.47
C ALA A 426 -7.20 -4.57 -21.59
N PRO A 427 -7.66 -4.21 -22.81
CA PRO A 427 -8.77 -3.28 -23.01
C PRO A 427 -10.06 -3.67 -22.26
N GLU A 428 -10.36 -4.96 -22.16
CA GLU A 428 -11.52 -5.46 -21.43
C GLU A 428 -11.39 -5.29 -19.91
N GLN A 429 -10.17 -5.27 -19.36
CA GLN A 429 -9.91 -5.01 -17.94
C GLN A 429 -10.18 -3.53 -17.61
N ILE A 430 -9.75 -2.61 -18.49
CA ILE A 430 -10.00 -1.18 -18.35
C ILE A 430 -11.49 -0.87 -18.33
N LYS A 431 -12.25 -1.47 -19.25
CA LYS A 431 -13.71 -1.30 -19.39
C LYS A 431 -14.52 -1.97 -18.27
N GLY A 432 -13.88 -2.60 -17.28
CA GLY A 432 -14.54 -3.37 -16.23
C GLY A 432 -15.30 -4.61 -16.75
N GLY A 433 -14.94 -5.09 -17.94
CA GLY A 433 -15.51 -6.29 -18.55
C GLY A 433 -15.04 -7.58 -17.87
N LYS A 434 -15.58 -8.72 -18.33
CA LYS A 434 -15.17 -10.03 -17.82
C LYS A 434 -13.75 -10.36 -18.27
N THR A 435 -12.82 -10.38 -17.33
CA THR A 435 -11.43 -10.82 -17.52
C THR A 435 -11.34 -12.35 -17.56
N ASP A 436 -10.57 -12.89 -18.50
CA ASP A 436 -10.19 -14.30 -18.54
C ASP A 436 -8.70 -14.46 -18.90
N LEU A 437 -8.25 -15.69 -19.16
CA LEU A 437 -6.86 -16.01 -19.47
C LEU A 437 -6.29 -15.24 -20.69
N ARG A 438 -7.17 -14.73 -21.58
CA ARG A 438 -6.77 -13.98 -22.77
C ARG A 438 -6.31 -12.58 -22.46
N SER A 439 -6.56 -12.09 -21.25
CA SER A 439 -5.98 -10.85 -20.76
C SER A 439 -4.48 -11.01 -20.48
N ASP A 440 -4.03 -12.16 -19.94
CA ASP A 440 -2.60 -12.44 -19.78
C ASP A 440 -1.89 -12.56 -21.14
N ILE A 441 -2.58 -13.14 -22.14
CA ILE A 441 -2.08 -13.24 -23.52
C ILE A 441 -1.86 -11.85 -24.13
N TYR A 442 -2.76 -10.90 -23.89
CA TYR A 442 -2.58 -9.52 -24.33
C TYR A 442 -1.34 -8.90 -23.71
N SER A 443 -1.19 -9.00 -22.38
CA SER A 443 -0.02 -8.48 -21.67
C SER A 443 1.28 -9.11 -22.19
N LEU A 444 1.28 -10.42 -22.47
CA LEU A 444 2.43 -11.12 -23.06
C LEU A 444 2.79 -10.58 -24.44
N GLY A 445 1.80 -10.27 -25.28
CA GLY A 445 2.03 -9.66 -26.60
C GLY A 445 2.70 -8.27 -26.51
N ILE A 446 2.30 -7.46 -25.52
CA ILE A 446 2.93 -6.16 -25.24
C ILE A 446 4.37 -6.34 -24.77
N ILE A 447 4.63 -7.29 -23.87
CA ILE A 447 5.98 -7.62 -23.38
C ILE A 447 6.86 -8.13 -24.53
N ALA A 448 6.33 -8.97 -25.41
CA ALA A 448 7.04 -9.47 -26.59
C ALA A 448 7.42 -8.35 -27.55
N TYR A 449 6.51 -7.39 -27.79
CA TYR A 449 6.83 -6.19 -28.56
C TYR A 449 7.98 -5.42 -27.92
N GLU A 450 7.92 -5.17 -26.61
CA GLU A 450 8.95 -4.39 -25.91
C GLU A 450 10.30 -5.09 -25.82
N LEU A 451 10.33 -6.42 -25.69
CA LEU A 451 11.55 -7.22 -25.83
C LEU A 451 12.24 -6.99 -27.19
N LEU A 452 11.48 -6.82 -28.26
CA LEU A 452 12.00 -6.64 -29.61
C LEU A 452 12.37 -5.19 -29.95
N THR A 453 11.72 -4.20 -29.32
CA THR A 453 11.89 -2.78 -29.65
C THR A 453 12.69 -2.01 -28.60
N GLY A 454 12.80 -2.54 -27.38
CA GLY A 454 13.28 -1.83 -26.20
C GLY A 454 12.37 -0.68 -25.75
N ARG A 455 11.12 -0.59 -26.27
CA ARG A 455 10.16 0.48 -25.96
C ARG A 455 8.73 -0.03 -25.92
N ALA A 456 7.97 0.41 -24.93
CA ALA A 456 6.52 0.17 -24.89
C ALA A 456 5.83 0.69 -26.17
N PRO A 457 4.76 0.02 -26.64
CA PRO A 457 4.05 0.44 -27.85
C PRO A 457 3.35 1.80 -27.69
N PHE A 458 2.99 2.21 -26.48
CA PHE A 458 2.29 3.47 -26.21
C PHE A 458 3.22 4.47 -25.49
N SER A 459 3.29 5.72 -25.96
CA SER A 459 4.03 6.81 -25.29
C SER A 459 3.10 7.66 -24.41
N ARG A 460 3.62 8.08 -23.24
CA ARG A 460 2.92 8.97 -22.29
C ARG A 460 2.50 10.32 -22.89
N GLU A 461 3.20 10.82 -23.91
CA GLU A 461 2.96 12.15 -24.49
C GLU A 461 1.62 12.25 -25.24
N ASN A 462 1.04 11.12 -25.67
CA ASN A 462 -0.25 11.10 -26.35
C ASN A 462 -1.46 11.19 -25.40
N HIS A 463 -1.26 11.29 -24.07
CA HIS A 463 -2.33 11.34 -23.08
C HIS A 463 -2.96 12.73 -22.89
N HIS A 464 -2.42 13.80 -23.48
CA HIS A 464 -2.81 15.19 -23.18
C HIS A 464 -3.93 15.75 -24.09
N SER A 465 -4.40 14.99 -25.07
CA SER A 465 -5.44 15.43 -26.02
C SER A 465 -6.81 14.90 -25.61
N GLY A 466 -7.52 15.67 -24.77
CA GLY A 466 -8.98 15.61 -24.54
C GLY A 466 -9.71 14.31 -24.86
N GLY A 467 -9.89 13.46 -23.84
CA GLY A 467 -10.63 12.20 -23.90
C GLY A 467 -9.68 11.00 -23.90
N MET A 468 -9.90 10.09 -22.94
CA MET A 468 -9.21 8.80 -22.81
C MET A 468 -9.43 7.95 -24.08
N SER A 469 -8.71 8.25 -25.15
CA SER A 469 -8.69 7.45 -26.37
C SER A 469 -8.02 6.12 -26.01
N MET A 470 -8.79 5.04 -26.11
CA MET A 470 -8.42 3.70 -25.65
C MET A 470 -6.98 3.35 -26.04
N ASN A 471 -6.12 3.04 -25.05
CA ASN A 471 -4.84 2.35 -25.22
C ASN A 471 -5.06 1.06 -26.01
N THR A 472 -5.05 1.14 -27.34
CA THR A 472 -5.37 0.03 -28.22
C THR A 472 -4.27 -0.10 -29.25
N PHE A 473 -3.73 -1.31 -29.36
CA PHE A 473 -2.62 -1.62 -30.24
C PHE A 473 -2.93 -1.26 -31.72
N GLY A 474 -4.21 -1.21 -32.10
CA GLY A 474 -4.68 -0.84 -33.44
C GLY A 474 -4.55 0.64 -33.83
N SER A 475 -4.32 1.56 -32.87
CA SER A 475 -4.13 2.99 -33.13
C SER A 475 -2.67 3.45 -33.03
N THR A 476 -1.72 2.51 -32.99
CA THR A 476 -0.32 2.74 -32.64
C THR A 476 0.62 2.61 -33.84
N ASP A 477 1.76 3.30 -33.79
CA ASP A 477 2.85 3.13 -34.76
C ASP A 477 3.54 1.77 -34.58
N ILE A 478 3.02 0.76 -35.28
CA ILE A 478 3.59 -0.58 -35.37
C ILE A 478 4.65 -0.70 -36.48
N SER A 479 5.28 0.40 -36.91
CA SER A 479 6.26 0.38 -38.01
C SER A 479 7.42 -0.59 -37.77
N PHE A 480 7.81 -0.83 -36.52
CA PHE A 480 8.83 -1.84 -36.19
C PHE A 480 8.42 -3.27 -36.62
N LEU A 481 7.12 -3.61 -36.62
CA LEU A 481 6.62 -4.89 -37.12
C LEU A 481 6.74 -5.03 -38.65
N ARG A 482 7.25 -4.00 -39.34
CA ARG A 482 7.58 -4.01 -40.77
C ARG A 482 9.09 -4.14 -41.02
N THR A 483 9.90 -4.34 -39.98
CA THR A 483 11.35 -4.55 -40.10
C THR A 483 11.60 -5.83 -40.92
N PRO A 484 12.43 -5.79 -41.98
CA PRO A 484 12.62 -6.93 -42.89
C PRO A 484 13.14 -8.20 -42.21
N ASP A 485 13.94 -8.05 -41.14
CA ASP A 485 14.60 -9.17 -40.47
C ASP A 485 13.76 -9.81 -39.36
N LEU A 486 12.60 -9.23 -39.00
CA LEU A 486 11.74 -9.76 -37.94
C LEU A 486 11.12 -11.10 -38.39
N PRO A 487 11.29 -12.20 -37.63
CA PRO A 487 10.64 -13.47 -37.93
C PRO A 487 9.13 -13.33 -38.03
N GLU A 488 8.53 -13.85 -39.11
CA GLU A 488 7.09 -13.72 -39.35
C GLU A 488 6.26 -14.38 -38.24
N CYS A 489 6.78 -15.44 -37.60
CA CYS A 489 6.19 -16.09 -36.44
C CYS A 489 5.97 -15.11 -35.27
N LEU A 490 6.99 -14.32 -34.91
CA LEU A 490 6.94 -13.34 -33.82
C LEU A 490 5.99 -12.18 -34.15
N LYS A 491 6.01 -11.73 -35.40
CA LYS A 491 5.12 -10.67 -35.88
C LYS A 491 3.65 -11.10 -35.83
N LYS A 492 3.34 -12.30 -36.34
CA LYS A 492 2.01 -12.89 -36.30
C LYS A 492 1.53 -13.07 -34.86
N PHE A 493 2.42 -13.57 -33.99
CA PHE A 493 2.18 -13.71 -32.57
C PHE A 493 1.78 -12.39 -31.91
N ILE A 494 2.58 -11.34 -32.05
CA ILE A 494 2.32 -10.03 -31.42
C ILE A 494 1.00 -9.43 -31.92
N LEU A 495 0.76 -9.45 -33.24
CA LEU A 495 -0.45 -8.89 -33.82
C LEU A 495 -1.72 -9.60 -33.32
N LYS A 496 -1.68 -10.94 -33.24
CA LYS A 496 -2.83 -11.73 -32.77
C LYS A 496 -3.01 -11.63 -31.25
N ALA A 497 -1.93 -11.66 -30.47
CA ALA A 497 -1.99 -11.51 -29.01
C ALA A 497 -2.52 -10.13 -28.58
N CYS A 498 -2.13 -9.06 -29.28
CA CYS A 498 -2.52 -7.69 -28.97
C CYS A 498 -3.87 -7.25 -29.59
N ALA A 499 -4.66 -8.18 -30.16
CA ALA A 499 -5.96 -7.84 -30.73
C ALA A 499 -6.90 -7.21 -29.69
N ILE A 500 -7.65 -6.17 -30.08
CA ILE A 500 -8.52 -5.41 -29.16
C ILE A 500 -9.61 -6.31 -28.56
N LEU A 501 -10.25 -7.13 -29.40
CA LEU A 501 -11.31 -8.04 -28.98
C LEU A 501 -10.70 -9.35 -28.48
N PRO A 502 -11.01 -9.82 -27.27
CA PRO A 502 -10.48 -11.09 -26.76
C PRO A 502 -10.77 -12.29 -27.67
N GLY A 503 -11.89 -12.29 -28.40
CA GLY A 503 -12.24 -13.36 -29.35
C GLY A 503 -11.35 -13.42 -30.60
N GLN A 504 -10.52 -12.41 -30.85
CA GLN A 504 -9.56 -12.37 -31.95
C GLN A 504 -8.13 -12.76 -31.53
N ARG A 505 -7.91 -12.93 -30.21
CA ARG A 505 -6.63 -13.42 -29.66
C ARG A 505 -6.58 -14.94 -29.72
N TYR A 506 -5.44 -15.50 -29.33
CA TYR A 506 -5.34 -16.94 -29.04
C TYR A 506 -6.34 -17.34 -27.96
N GLY A 507 -6.98 -18.50 -28.15
CA GLY A 507 -7.96 -19.04 -27.21
C GLY A 507 -7.32 -19.61 -25.95
N SER A 508 -6.04 -19.98 -26.01
CA SER A 508 -5.22 -20.46 -24.89
C SER A 508 -3.74 -20.22 -25.15
N VAL A 509 -2.92 -20.31 -24.09
CA VAL A 509 -1.45 -20.26 -24.21
C VAL A 509 -0.90 -21.45 -25.00
N TYR A 510 -1.61 -22.58 -25.00
CA TYR A 510 -1.23 -23.77 -25.79
C TYR A 510 -1.24 -23.50 -27.30
N GLU A 511 -2.16 -22.67 -27.80
CA GLU A 511 -2.15 -22.28 -29.23
C GLU A 511 -0.91 -21.46 -29.59
N ILE A 512 -0.40 -20.64 -28.65
CA ILE A 512 0.84 -19.89 -28.83
C ILE A 512 2.02 -20.85 -28.86
N ILE A 513 2.06 -21.79 -27.91
CA ILE A 513 3.09 -22.82 -27.82
C ILE A 513 3.15 -23.64 -29.10
N GLU A 514 2.00 -24.10 -29.61
CA GLU A 514 1.91 -24.89 -30.84
C GLU A 514 2.42 -24.10 -32.06
N GLU A 515 1.95 -22.86 -32.24
CA GLU A 515 2.34 -22.01 -33.37
C GLU A 515 3.84 -21.71 -33.35
N LEU A 516 4.38 -21.22 -32.23
CA LEU A 516 5.79 -20.86 -32.12
C LEU A 516 6.73 -22.08 -32.16
N SER A 517 6.33 -23.22 -31.59
CA SER A 517 7.14 -24.45 -31.65
C SER A 517 7.19 -25.06 -33.05
N SER A 518 6.18 -24.79 -33.89
CA SER A 518 6.15 -25.26 -35.28
C SER A 518 7.05 -24.43 -36.20
N GLU A 519 7.35 -23.19 -35.81
CA GLU A 519 8.11 -22.22 -36.60
C GLU A 519 9.50 -21.89 -36.00
N SER A 520 9.85 -22.42 -34.81
CA SER A 520 11.14 -22.16 -34.15
C SER A 520 11.64 -23.35 -33.32
N ASP A 521 12.80 -23.89 -33.69
CA ASP A 521 13.48 -24.94 -32.93
C ASP A 521 13.96 -24.44 -31.56
N ILE A 522 14.44 -23.20 -31.47
CA ILE A 522 14.89 -22.59 -30.20
C ILE A 522 13.75 -22.51 -29.18
N PHE A 523 12.56 -22.10 -29.63
CA PHE A 523 11.38 -22.05 -28.76
C PHE A 523 11.02 -23.45 -28.25
N LYS A 524 11.07 -24.44 -29.15
CA LYS A 524 10.77 -25.84 -28.84
C LYS A 524 11.80 -26.47 -27.87
N GLU A 525 13.08 -26.20 -28.07
CA GLU A 525 14.16 -26.64 -27.17
C GLU A 525 14.02 -26.01 -25.79
N ALA A 526 13.72 -24.70 -25.73
CA ALA A 526 13.51 -23.99 -24.46
C ALA A 526 12.36 -24.59 -23.62
N LEU A 527 11.29 -25.06 -24.25
CA LEU A 527 10.21 -25.78 -23.57
C LEU A 527 10.63 -27.16 -23.06
N ASN A 528 11.54 -27.84 -23.77
CA ASN A 528 11.99 -29.19 -23.45
C ASN A 528 13.11 -29.25 -22.41
N LEU A 529 13.85 -28.15 -22.18
CA LEU A 529 14.79 -28.02 -21.04
C LEU A 529 14.15 -28.37 -19.68
N ARG A 530 12.81 -28.35 -19.62
CA ARG A 530 11.97 -28.83 -18.53
C ARG A 530 12.23 -30.30 -18.13
N ASN A 531 12.40 -31.21 -19.08
CA ASN A 531 12.35 -32.65 -18.78
C ASN A 531 13.60 -33.18 -18.06
N ASP A 532 14.75 -32.51 -18.20
CA ASP A 532 16.01 -32.97 -17.61
C ASP A 532 16.30 -32.40 -16.21
N MET A 533 15.52 -31.41 -15.76
CA MET A 533 15.78 -30.62 -14.54
C MET A 533 14.78 -30.86 -13.39
N GLU A 534 13.78 -31.75 -13.55
CA GLU A 534 12.84 -32.11 -12.48
C GLU A 534 13.53 -32.99 -11.42
N GLN A 535 14.33 -32.37 -10.53
CA GLN A 535 14.68 -32.95 -9.24
C GLN A 535 13.71 -32.43 -8.16
N GLU A 536 12.83 -33.30 -7.66
CA GLU A 536 12.00 -32.98 -6.49
C GLU A 536 12.85 -33.05 -5.22
N VAL A 537 13.11 -31.88 -4.62
CA VAL A 537 13.85 -31.80 -3.35
C VAL A 537 12.87 -31.78 -2.16
N CYS A 538 12.93 -32.81 -1.32
CA CYS A 538 12.19 -32.90 -0.06
C CYS A 538 13.10 -32.57 1.13
N ALA A 539 12.71 -31.62 1.98
CA ALA A 539 13.44 -31.26 3.20
C ALA A 539 12.72 -31.79 4.44
N LEU A 540 13.39 -32.63 5.24
CA LEU A 540 12.87 -33.20 6.48
C LEU A 540 13.54 -32.54 7.70
N LEU A 541 12.75 -31.89 8.57
CA LEU A 541 13.25 -31.27 9.79
C LEU A 541 12.95 -32.15 11.01
N ILE A 542 13.99 -32.61 11.72
CA ILE A 542 13.84 -33.53 12.85
C ILE A 542 14.32 -32.85 14.15
N SER A 543 13.41 -32.74 15.13
CA SER A 543 13.74 -32.30 16.49
C SER A 543 13.88 -33.50 17.42
N TYR A 544 14.98 -33.58 18.17
CA TYR A 544 15.28 -34.71 19.06
C TYR A 544 15.96 -34.24 20.34
N LYS A 545 15.82 -35.00 21.43
CA LYS A 545 16.57 -34.75 22.68
C LYS A 545 17.99 -35.30 22.56
N LYS A 546 18.97 -34.71 23.25
CA LYS A 546 20.39 -35.12 23.18
C LYS A 546 20.62 -36.62 23.44
N ASN A 547 19.83 -37.23 24.32
CA ASN A 547 19.88 -38.67 24.61
C ASN A 547 19.32 -39.58 23.49
N GLN A 548 18.64 -39.02 22.48
CA GLN A 548 18.10 -39.74 21.32
C GLN A 548 19.01 -39.64 20.09
N GLN A 549 20.12 -38.91 20.18
CA GLN A 549 21.03 -38.64 19.07
C GLN A 549 21.54 -39.92 18.39
N SER A 550 21.99 -40.89 19.18
CA SER A 550 22.53 -42.14 18.66
C SER A 550 21.48 -42.98 17.94
N SER A 551 20.24 -42.98 18.44
CA SER A 551 19.11 -43.68 17.80
C SER A 551 18.70 -42.99 16.50
N LEU A 552 18.71 -41.66 16.47
CA LEU A 552 18.40 -40.88 15.27
C LEU A 552 19.43 -41.10 14.16
N PHE A 553 20.73 -41.09 14.50
CA PHE A 553 21.78 -41.33 13.49
C PHE A 553 21.69 -42.72 12.86
N ARG A 554 21.36 -43.76 13.64
CA ARG A 554 21.10 -45.09 13.07
C ARG A 554 19.93 -45.08 12.09
N LEU A 555 18.85 -44.39 12.43
CA LEU A 555 17.66 -44.29 11.58
C LEU A 555 17.94 -43.51 10.29
N LEU A 556 18.73 -42.43 10.36
CA LEU A 556 19.14 -41.66 9.19
C LEU A 556 20.11 -42.42 8.29
N ASP A 557 21.03 -43.21 8.86
CA ASP A 557 21.93 -44.08 8.10
C ASP A 557 21.14 -45.17 7.34
N ASP A 558 20.20 -45.85 8.03
CA ASP A 558 19.32 -46.84 7.39
C ASP A 558 18.45 -46.22 6.28
N PHE A 559 17.93 -45.01 6.50
CA PHE A 559 17.16 -44.27 5.50
C PHE A 559 18.03 -43.90 4.29
N SER A 560 19.23 -43.36 4.53
CA SER A 560 20.15 -42.95 3.47
C SER A 560 20.56 -44.13 2.59
N ARG A 561 20.89 -45.28 3.19
CA ARG A 561 21.21 -46.50 2.42
C ARG A 561 20.06 -46.94 1.53
N LYS A 562 18.84 -47.01 2.08
CA LYS A 562 17.64 -47.38 1.30
C LYS A 562 17.32 -46.38 0.19
N ALA A 563 17.59 -45.10 0.41
CA ALA A 563 17.38 -44.05 -0.58
C ALA A 563 18.40 -44.16 -1.73
N VAL A 564 19.68 -44.42 -1.42
CA VAL A 564 20.72 -44.65 -2.42
C VAL A 564 20.40 -45.88 -3.28
N ASP A 565 19.89 -46.97 -2.66
CA ASP A 565 19.45 -48.17 -3.40
C ASP A 565 18.31 -47.88 -4.38
N LEU A 566 17.51 -46.82 -4.13
CA LEU A 566 16.43 -46.36 -4.99
C LEU A 566 16.88 -45.28 -6.00
N GLY A 567 18.17 -44.93 -6.04
CA GLY A 567 18.70 -43.87 -6.91
C GLY A 567 18.35 -42.46 -6.44
N ILE A 568 17.97 -42.28 -5.17
CA ILE A 568 17.63 -40.98 -4.58
C ILE A 568 18.88 -40.39 -3.92
N GLU A 569 19.23 -39.16 -4.29
CA GLU A 569 20.31 -38.43 -3.64
C GLU A 569 19.87 -37.89 -2.27
N VAL A 570 20.58 -38.24 -1.20
CA VAL A 570 20.26 -37.80 0.18
C VAL A 570 21.43 -37.00 0.75
N ASN A 571 21.17 -35.72 1.02
CA ASN A 571 22.13 -34.81 1.65
C ASN A 571 21.72 -34.52 3.10
N ILE A 572 22.46 -35.08 4.08
CA ILE A 572 22.23 -34.85 5.51
C ILE A 572 23.13 -33.70 5.98
N THR A 573 22.53 -32.55 6.30
CA THR A 573 23.24 -31.39 6.85
C THR A 573 22.83 -31.16 8.31
N GLY A 574 23.80 -30.91 9.20
CA GLY A 574 23.53 -30.71 10.63
C GLY A 574 24.58 -29.81 11.29
N LYS A 575 24.14 -28.61 11.74
CA LYS A 575 24.92 -27.80 12.67
C LYS A 575 24.70 -28.33 14.09
N ILE A 576 25.78 -28.76 14.73
CA ILE A 576 25.83 -28.98 16.18
C ILE A 576 25.79 -27.59 16.83
N GLN A 577 24.61 -27.14 17.28
CA GLN A 577 24.54 -26.08 18.28
C GLN A 577 24.80 -26.73 19.64
N ILE A 578 26.02 -26.57 20.14
CA ILE A 578 26.31 -26.70 21.57
C ILE A 578 25.64 -25.50 22.25
N HIS A 579 24.86 -25.78 23.29
CA HIS A 579 23.92 -24.90 24.01
C HIS A 579 24.33 -23.44 24.18
#